data_AF-A0A127P684-F1
#
_entry.id   AF-A0A127P684-F1
#
_cell.length_a   1.000
_cell.length_b   1.000
_cell.length_c   1.000
_cell.angle_alpha   90.00
_cell.angle_beta   90.00
_cell.angle_gamma   90.00
#
_symmetry.space_group_name_H-M   'P 1'
#
loop_
_entity.id
_entity.type
_entity.pdbx_description
1 polymer ?
#
loop_
_entity_poly.entity_id
_entity_poly.type
_entity_poly.pdbx_seq_one_letter_code
_entity_poly.pdbx_strand_id
1 'polypeptide(L)' 'MGDVTVTTQNLEIARVDAERQLLLVKGAVPGAKNGQVVVSPAIKIKAKKGA' A
#
# COMPACT_ATOMS: atom_id res chain seq x y z
N MET A 1 -0.70 -21.47 4.10
CA MET A 1 -0.17 -21.50 5.48
C MET A 1 0.96 -20.46 5.54
N GLY A 2 1.12 -19.77 6.67
CA GLY A 2 1.79 -18.45 6.79
C GLY A 2 3.30 -18.40 6.45
N ASP A 3 3.91 -17.24 6.72
CA ASP A 3 5.28 -16.87 6.32
C ASP A 3 5.51 -16.80 4.81
N VAL A 4 4.49 -16.37 4.07
CA VAL A 4 4.56 -16.15 2.61
C VAL A 4 4.36 -14.69 2.29
N THR A 5 5.11 -14.19 1.32
CA THR A 5 4.94 -12.82 0.80
C THR A 5 3.61 -12.73 0.05
N VAL A 6 2.64 -12.01 0.63
CA VAL A 6 1.31 -11.78 0.04
C VAL A 6 1.20 -10.32 -0.38
N THR A 7 0.69 -10.08 -1.58
CA THR A 7 0.43 -8.72 -2.11
C THR A 7 -1.06 -8.50 -2.27
N THR A 8 -1.60 -7.53 -1.52
CA THR A 8 -2.95 -7.02 -1.77
C THR A 8 -2.90 -5.96 -2.87
N GLN A 9 -3.55 -6.23 -4.00
CA GLN A 9 -3.58 -5.33 -5.15
C GLN A 9 -4.76 -4.36 -5.08
N ASN A 10 -4.70 -3.26 -5.85
CA ASN A 10 -5.78 -2.27 -5.98
C ASN A 10 -6.16 -1.55 -4.68
N LEU A 11 -5.18 -1.34 -3.80
CA LEU A 11 -5.35 -0.48 -2.62
C LEU A 11 -5.33 0.99 -3.03
N GLU A 12 -6.17 1.80 -2.39
CA GLU A 12 -6.30 3.23 -2.66
C GLU A 12 -5.52 4.02 -1.60
N ILE A 13 -4.76 5.04 -2.00
CA ILE A 13 -4.06 5.95 -1.07
C ILE A 13 -5.07 7.00 -0.62
N ALA A 14 -5.42 6.99 0.67
CA ALA A 14 -6.35 7.94 1.25
C ALA A 14 -5.72 9.32 1.48
N ARG A 15 -4.47 9.35 1.98
CA ARG A 15 -3.73 10.59 2.24
C ARG A 15 -2.24 10.31 2.36
N VAL A 16 -1.43 11.25 1.89
CA VAL A 16 0.01 11.30 2.15
C VAL A 16 0.26 12.43 3.14
N ASP A 17 0.84 12.12 4.28
CA ASP A 17 1.29 13.10 5.27
C ASP A 17 2.82 13.11 5.27
N ALA A 18 3.40 14.08 4.55
CA ALA A 18 4.85 14.20 4.40
C ALA A 18 5.52 14.71 5.69
N GLU A 19 4.80 15.48 6.52
CA GLU A 19 5.34 16.04 7.76
C GLU A 19 5.58 14.94 8.80
N ARG A 20 4.66 13.97 8.86
CA ARG A 20 4.75 12.82 9.77
C ARG A 20 5.34 11.57 9.13
N GLN A 21 5.71 11.65 7.84
CA GLN A 21 6.18 10.52 7.03
C GLN A 21 5.19 9.34 7.04
N LEU A 22 3.88 9.64 7.01
CA LEU A 22 2.81 8.63 7.05
C LEU A 22 2.12 8.52 5.69
N LEU A 23 1.87 7.28 5.26
CA LEU A 23 1.06 6.96 4.10
C LEU A 23 -0.22 6.25 4.55
N LEU A 24 -1.36 6.92 4.40
CA LEU A 24 -2.65 6.34 4.74
C LEU A 24 -3.19 5.54 3.55
N VAL A 25 -3.35 4.24 3.75
CA VAL A 25 -3.87 3.31 2.74
C VAL A 25 -5.27 2.86 3.15
N LYS A 26 -6.21 2.90 2.21
CA LYS A 26 -7.58 2.42 2.39
C LYS A 26 -7.62 0.92 2.11
N GLY A 27 -7.86 0.15 3.17
CA GLY A 27 -7.96 -1.31 3.10
C GLY A 27 -7.04 -2.01 4.10
N ALA A 28 -6.90 -3.32 3.96
CA ALA A 28 -6.07 -4.14 4.83
C ALA A 28 -4.70 -4.41 4.20
N VAL A 29 -3.65 -4.21 4.99
CA VAL A 29 -2.28 -4.60 4.64
C VAL A 29 -2.01 -5.98 5.28
N PRO A 30 -1.51 -6.96 4.52
CA PRO A 30 -1.18 -8.27 5.06
C PRO A 30 0.02 -8.17 5.99
N GLY A 31 -0.03 -8.92 7.10
CA GLY A 31 1.00 -8.91 8.13
C GLY A 31 0.57 -8.19 9.41
N ALA A 32 1.42 -8.26 10.43
CA ALA A 32 1.20 -7.61 11.72
C ALA A 32 1.70 -6.17 11.71
N LYS A 33 1.28 -5.40 12.73
CA LYS A 33 1.80 -4.06 12.99
C LYS A 33 3.33 -4.11 13.17
N ASN A 34 4.04 -3.07 12.72
CA ASN A 34 5.51 -2.98 12.71
C ASN A 34 6.22 -3.98 11.77
N GLY A 35 5.50 -4.69 10.90
CA GLY A 35 6.11 -5.49 9.83
C GLY A 35 6.68 -4.62 8.71
N GLN A 36 7.71 -5.12 8.02
CA GLN A 36 8.24 -4.48 6.82
C GLN A 36 7.27 -4.69 5.65
N VAL A 37 6.95 -3.60 4.94
CA VAL A 37 6.06 -3.63 3.78
C VAL A 37 6.70 -2.92 2.61
N VAL A 38 6.47 -3.42 1.39
CA VAL A 38 6.94 -2.81 0.15
C VAL A 38 5.74 -2.26 -0.61
N VAL A 39 5.72 -0.95 -0.84
CA VAL A 39 4.67 -0.28 -1.62
C VAL A 39 5.17 -0.06 -3.04
N SER A 40 4.39 -0.50 -4.02
CA SER A 40 4.73 -0.36 -5.45
C SER A 40 3.50 0.08 -6.25
N PRO A 41 3.69 0.77 -7.39
CA PRO A 41 2.59 1.17 -8.26
C PRO A 41 1.76 -0.03 -8.73
N ALA A 42 0.44 0.14 -8.83
CA ALA A 42 -0.47 -0.93 -9.23
C ALA A 42 -0.29 -1.28 -10.72
N ILE A 43 0.09 -2.53 -11.00
CA ILE A 43 0.30 -3.04 -12.37
C ILE A 43 -0.99 -3.24 -13.18
N LYS A 44 -2.12 -3.52 -12.52
CA LYS A 44 -3.40 -3.86 -13.17
C LYS A 44 -4.34 -2.66 -13.35
N ILE A 45 -3.96 -1.51 -12.83
CA ILE A 45 -4.71 -0.26 -13.02
C ILE A 45 -3.92 0.60 -13.98
N LYS A 46 -4.56 1.06 -15.06
CA LYS A 46 -3.97 2.05 -15.96
C LYS A 46 -3.62 3.27 -15.10
N ALA A 47 -2.34 3.60 -15.02
CA ALA A 47 -1.88 4.78 -14.31
C ALA A 47 -2.60 6.00 -14.91
N LYS A 48 -3.57 6.54 -14.19
CA LYS A 48 -4.13 7.83 -14.54
C LYS A 48 -3.04 8.84 -14.17
N LYS A 49 -2.43 9.46 -15.18
CA LYS A 49 -1.48 10.56 -14.98
C LYS A 49 -2.22 11.71 -14.28
N GLY A 50 -1.62 12.22 -13.20
CA GLY A 50 -2.05 13.41 -12.46
C GLY A 50 -2.51 13.08 -11.03
N ALA A 51 -2.13 13.84 -10.01
CA ALA A 51 -1.77 15.26 -9.96
C ALA A 51 -0.37 15.53 -9.41
#